data_AF-A0A2U3LUX7-F1
#
_entry.id   AF-A0A2U3LUX7-F1
#
_cell.length_a   1.000
_cell.length_b   1.000
_cell.length_c   1.000
_cell.angle_alpha   90.00
_cell.angle_beta   90.00
_cell.angle_gamma   90.00
#
_symmetry.space_group_name_H-M   'P 1'
#
loop_
_entity.id
_entity.type
_entity.pdbx_description
1 polymer ?
#
loop_
_entity_poly.entity_id
_entity_poly.type
_entity_poly.pdbx_seq_one_letter_code
_entity_poly.pdbx_strand_id
1 'polypeptide(L)'
;MKNAKLIVAYPQPKDMKAFEAVYQGEHVPMAIANLAGKTRIVATKILQSPQGEPPCYCIAEIHFPSMDALKQCAASAGGKETLIYGVLSYSVSRRTREIGLRMAIGAQRAAVMQLVVREGMLVALAGIGAGVAGALAVSRALATLLFGVQSREPRNFRRRHRRSGNGGAGSLLSTRAQGRPRRPMVALRDE
;
A
#
# COMPACT_ATOMS: atom_id res chain seq x y z
N MET A 1 20.67 -11.07 28.00
CA MET A 1 19.30 -10.91 27.47
C MET A 1 19.38 -10.04 26.23
N LYS A 2 19.12 -10.59 25.03
CA LYS A 2 19.31 -9.84 23.77
C LYS A 2 18.06 -9.02 23.47
N ASN A 3 17.98 -7.79 23.94
CA ASN A 3 16.86 -6.91 23.64
C ASN A 3 16.99 -6.34 22.22
N ALA A 4 15.88 -6.31 21.46
CA ALA A 4 15.82 -5.67 20.16
C ALA A 4 14.87 -4.46 20.24
N LYS A 5 15.17 -3.40 19.50
CA LYS A 5 14.27 -2.25 19.38
C LYS A 5 14.11 -1.79 17.94
N LEU A 6 12.90 -1.42 17.59
CA LEU A 6 12.54 -0.78 16.33
C LEU A 6 12.35 0.71 16.61
N ILE A 7 13.12 1.55 15.93
CA ILE A 7 13.07 3.01 16.08
C ILE A 7 12.38 3.61 14.85
N VAL A 8 11.41 4.48 15.08
CA VAL A 8 10.77 5.28 14.04
C VAL A 8 10.90 6.75 14.42
N ALA A 9 11.63 7.52 13.61
CA ALA A 9 11.83 8.95 13.81
C ALA A 9 10.89 9.76 12.91
N TYR A 10 10.20 10.72 13.49
CA TYR A 10 9.31 11.64 12.79
C TYR A 10 9.94 13.03 12.72
N PRO A 11 10.15 13.59 11.51
CA PRO A 11 10.66 14.94 11.35
C PRO A 11 9.64 15.99 11.82
N GLN A 12 10.09 17.23 12.00
CA GLN A 12 9.22 18.38 12.34
C GLN A 12 7.99 18.49 11.40
N PRO A 13 6.76 18.36 11.93
CA PRO A 13 5.54 18.63 11.18
C PRO A 13 5.30 20.13 11.05
N LYS A 14 4.53 20.56 10.04
CA LYS A 14 4.11 21.98 9.91
C LYS A 14 2.99 22.33 10.89
N ASP A 15 1.99 21.44 11.01
CA ASP A 15 0.95 21.52 12.02
C ASP A 15 1.16 20.42 13.08
N MET A 16 1.52 20.87 14.28
CA MET A 16 1.80 20.00 15.42
C MET A 16 0.52 19.40 16.03
N LYS A 17 -0.59 20.14 16.03
CA LYS A 17 -1.87 19.68 16.60
C LYS A 17 -2.51 18.61 15.72
N ALA A 18 -2.50 18.84 14.41
CA ALA A 18 -3.01 17.89 13.43
C ALA A 18 -2.21 16.58 13.49
N PHE A 19 -0.88 16.68 13.55
CA PHE A 19 0.00 15.52 13.75
C PHE A 19 -0.33 14.75 15.02
N GLU A 20 -0.44 15.41 16.17
CA GLU A 20 -0.74 14.74 17.45
C GLU A 20 -2.08 14.01 17.43
N ALA A 21 -3.11 14.62 16.85
CA ALA A 21 -4.45 14.04 16.77
C ALA A 21 -4.45 12.71 16.00
N VAL A 22 -3.78 12.65 14.85
CA VAL A 22 -3.72 11.43 14.05
C VAL A 22 -2.70 10.44 14.58
N TYR A 23 -1.58 10.93 15.15
CA TYR A 23 -0.61 10.07 15.80
C TYR A 23 -1.25 9.28 16.94
N GLN A 24 -2.02 9.95 17.81
CA GLN A 24 -2.71 9.32 18.93
C GLN A 24 -3.97 8.55 18.51
N GLY A 25 -4.76 9.10 17.58
CA GLY A 25 -6.05 8.52 17.19
C GLY A 25 -5.96 7.34 16.22
N GLU A 26 -4.97 7.32 15.33
CA GLU A 26 -4.84 6.30 14.29
C GLU A 26 -3.52 5.54 14.37
N HIS A 27 -2.39 6.25 14.56
CA HIS A 27 -1.07 5.66 14.37
C HIS A 27 -0.62 4.76 15.52
N VAL A 28 -0.75 5.23 16.77
CA VAL A 28 -0.43 4.46 17.98
C VAL A 28 -1.34 3.24 18.12
N PRO A 29 -2.69 3.33 17.97
CA PRO A 29 -3.57 2.17 18.02
C PRO A 29 -3.26 1.14 16.94
N MET A 30 -2.91 1.58 15.72
CA MET A 30 -2.45 0.66 14.67
C MET A 30 -1.20 -0.10 15.11
N ALA A 31 -0.17 0.58 15.61
CA ALA A 31 1.05 -0.09 16.08
C ALA A 31 0.78 -1.06 17.24
N ILE A 32 -0.16 -0.69 18.12
CA ILE A 32 -0.61 -1.56 19.21
C ILE A 32 -1.36 -2.79 18.69
N ALA A 33 -2.24 -2.64 17.70
CA ALA A 33 -2.99 -3.76 17.14
C ALA A 33 -2.11 -4.70 16.30
N ASN A 34 -1.21 -4.15 15.50
CA ASN A 34 -0.57 -4.89 14.41
C ASN A 34 0.83 -5.43 14.75
N LEU A 35 1.55 -4.84 15.73
CA LEU A 35 2.89 -5.30 16.10
C LEU A 35 2.85 -6.33 17.23
N ALA A 36 2.72 -7.61 16.89
CA ALA A 36 2.71 -8.68 17.89
C ALA A 36 4.08 -8.87 18.57
N GLY A 37 4.10 -9.34 19.82
CA GLY A 37 5.34 -9.69 20.53
C GLY A 37 6.18 -8.53 21.05
N LYS A 38 5.65 -7.30 21.01
CA LYS A 38 6.28 -6.12 21.63
C LYS A 38 6.14 -6.14 23.16
N THR A 39 7.16 -5.65 23.85
CA THR A 39 7.16 -5.49 25.31
C THR A 39 6.80 -4.08 25.75
N ARG A 40 7.23 -3.07 24.98
CA ARG A 40 6.99 -1.66 25.30
C ARG A 40 6.95 -0.80 24.04
N ILE A 41 6.13 0.25 24.05
CA ILE A 41 6.22 1.35 23.08
C ILE A 41 6.49 2.61 23.87
N VAL A 42 7.52 3.37 23.49
CA VAL A 42 7.87 4.65 24.08
C VAL A 42 7.92 5.68 22.96
N ALA A 43 7.16 6.75 23.08
CA ALA A 43 7.22 7.87 22.14
C ALA A 43 7.83 9.07 22.86
N THR A 44 9.05 9.44 22.47
CA THR A 44 9.78 10.58 23.04
C THR A 44 9.62 11.78 22.13
N LYS A 45 8.94 12.81 22.62
CA LYS A 45 8.84 14.11 21.93
C LYS A 45 10.08 14.93 22.25
N ILE A 46 10.70 15.50 21.21
CA ILE A 46 11.84 16.40 21.36
C ILE A 46 11.32 17.81 21.16
N LEU A 47 11.14 18.53 22.26
CA LEU A 47 10.58 19.88 22.24
C LEU A 47 11.65 20.94 21.94
N GLN A 48 12.89 20.71 22.36
CA GLN A 48 14.01 21.64 22.24
C GLN A 48 15.32 20.89 22.03
N SER A 49 16.26 21.48 21.30
CA SER A 49 17.63 21.01 21.18
C SER A 49 18.60 22.14 21.58
N PRO A 50 19.74 21.84 22.22
CA PRO A 50 20.78 22.84 22.51
C PRO A 50 21.31 23.57 21.26
N GLN A 51 21.12 22.99 20.07
CA GLN A 51 21.53 23.53 18.78
C GLN A 51 20.41 24.29 18.05
N GLY A 52 19.29 24.56 18.72
CA GLY A 52 18.12 25.23 18.14
C GLY A 52 16.94 24.30 17.92
N GLU A 53 16.31 24.36 16.74
CA GLU A 53 15.14 23.53 16.44
C GLU A 53 15.55 22.06 16.24
N PRO A 54 14.94 21.10 16.96
CA PRO A 54 15.34 19.70 16.89
C PRO A 54 15.05 19.08 15.51
N PRO A 55 15.93 18.21 14.99
CA PRO A 55 15.77 17.61 13.66
C PRO A 55 14.56 16.66 13.56
N CYS A 56 14.12 16.12 14.70
CA CYS A 56 12.97 15.24 14.81
C CYS A 56 12.03 15.79 15.88
N TYR A 57 10.73 15.76 15.62
CA TYR A 57 9.71 16.14 16.60
C TYR A 57 9.40 14.99 17.57
N CYS A 58 9.35 13.75 17.07
CA CYS A 58 9.04 12.57 17.88
C CYS A 58 9.89 11.37 17.45
N ILE A 59 10.34 10.57 18.41
CA ILE A 59 10.98 9.28 18.18
C ILE A 59 10.16 8.21 18.90
N ALA A 60 9.61 7.27 18.14
CA ALA A 60 8.92 6.11 18.69
C ALA A 60 9.89 4.92 18.75
N GLU A 61 10.09 4.38 19.95
CA GLU A 61 10.86 3.18 20.20
C GLU A 61 9.90 2.04 20.57
N ILE A 62 9.91 0.97 19.78
CA ILE A 62 9.13 -0.26 20.03
C ILE A 62 10.11 -1.35 20.45
N HIS A 63 9.95 -1.84 21.66
CA HIS A 63 10.84 -2.82 22.28
C HIS A 63 10.33 -4.23 22.05
N PHE A 64 11.25 -5.14 21.78
CA PHE A 64 11.03 -6.56 21.58
C PHE A 64 11.94 -7.37 22.51
N PRO A 65 11.47 -8.54 22.99
CA PRO A 65 12.23 -9.37 23.92
C PRO A 65 13.45 -10.04 23.26
N SER A 66 13.43 -10.21 21.93
CA SER A 66 14.54 -10.77 21.16
C SER A 66 14.51 -10.30 19.70
N MET A 67 15.65 -10.45 19.02
CA MET A 67 15.73 -10.21 17.58
C MET A 67 14.82 -11.15 16.78
N ASP A 68 14.61 -12.37 17.26
CA ASP A 68 13.73 -13.35 16.62
C ASP A 68 12.26 -12.96 16.76
N ALA A 69 11.85 -12.44 17.93
CA ALA A 69 10.51 -11.89 18.12
C ALA A 69 10.24 -10.70 17.18
N LEU A 70 11.23 -9.82 16.99
CA LEU A 70 11.14 -8.73 16.02
C LEU A 70 10.99 -9.27 14.58
N LYS A 71 11.80 -10.25 14.17
CA LYS A 71 11.70 -10.86 12.83
C LYS A 71 10.36 -11.56 12.60
N GLN A 72 9.86 -12.30 13.58
CA GLN A 72 8.55 -12.94 13.52
C GLN A 72 7.42 -11.90 13.42
N CYS A 73 7.50 -10.82 14.20
CA CYS A 73 6.58 -9.69 14.07
C CYS A 73 6.64 -9.07 12.67
N ALA A 74 7.84 -8.79 12.15
CA ALA A 74 8.02 -8.21 10.82
C ALA A 74 7.52 -9.14 9.69
N ALA A 75 7.59 -10.46 9.89
CA ALA A 75 7.07 -11.45 8.95
C ALA A 75 5.54 -11.65 9.05
N SER A 76 4.93 -11.27 10.18
CA SER A 76 3.48 -11.34 10.38
C SER A 76 2.71 -10.40 9.44
N ALA A 77 1.44 -10.72 9.15
CA ALA A 77 0.59 -9.88 8.30
C ALA A 77 0.44 -8.46 8.85
N GLY A 78 0.12 -8.31 10.15
CA GLY A 78 -0.01 -7.01 10.80
C GLY A 78 1.31 -6.22 10.78
N GLY A 79 2.44 -6.87 11.07
CA GLY A 79 3.75 -6.22 11.01
C GLY A 79 4.11 -5.69 9.63
N LYS A 80 3.87 -6.49 8.57
CA LYS A 80 4.06 -6.03 7.18
C LYS A 80 3.18 -4.84 6.86
N GLU A 81 1.88 -4.88 7.20
CA GLU A 81 0.97 -3.77 6.96
C GLU A 81 1.45 -2.48 7.61
N THR A 82 1.87 -2.54 8.88
CA THR A 82 2.35 -1.36 9.61
C THR A 82 3.67 -0.82 9.03
N LEU A 83 4.60 -1.71 8.66
CA LEU A 83 5.86 -1.30 8.05
C LEU A 83 5.65 -0.68 6.67
N ILE A 84 4.81 -1.30 5.83
CA ILE A 84 4.46 -0.78 4.50
C ILE A 84 3.78 0.57 4.65
N TYR A 85 2.79 0.71 5.53
CA TYR A 85 2.13 1.99 5.79
C TYR A 85 3.15 3.08 6.19
N GLY A 86 4.10 2.76 7.07
CA GLY A 86 5.14 3.69 7.50
C GLY A 86 6.03 4.16 6.35
N VAL A 87 6.56 3.21 5.57
CA VAL A 87 7.44 3.50 4.42
C VAL A 87 6.68 4.25 3.32
N LEU A 88 5.46 3.82 3.00
CA LEU A 88 4.63 4.47 1.98
C LEU A 88 4.29 5.90 2.38
N SER A 89 3.91 6.12 3.65
CA SER A 89 3.68 7.45 4.20
C SER A 89 4.92 8.33 4.04
N TYR A 90 6.11 7.83 4.38
CA TYR A 90 7.33 8.60 4.19
C TYR A 90 7.64 8.91 2.71
N SER A 91 7.48 7.92 1.82
CA SER A 91 7.73 8.05 0.39
C SER A 91 6.82 9.10 -0.27
N VAL A 92 5.52 9.10 0.06
CA VAL A 92 4.59 10.13 -0.42
C VAL A 92 5.01 11.52 0.08
N SER A 93 5.40 11.64 1.36
CA SER A 93 5.87 12.93 1.92
C SER A 93 7.07 13.49 1.17
N ARG A 94 8.06 12.63 0.89
CA ARG A 94 9.26 12.98 0.11
C ARG A 94 8.89 13.49 -1.27
N ARG A 95 8.02 12.77 -1.99
CA ARG A 95 7.63 13.13 -3.36
C ARG A 95 6.84 14.43 -3.42
N THR A 96 5.93 14.67 -2.47
CA THR A 96 5.22 15.96 -2.39
C THR A 96 6.17 17.11 -2.15
N ARG A 97 7.17 16.94 -1.28
CA ARG A 97 8.18 17.98 -1.01
C ARG A 97 9.03 18.29 -2.25
N GLU A 98 9.40 17.28 -3.03
CA GLU A 98 10.13 17.49 -4.28
C GLU A 98 9.29 18.23 -5.33
N ILE A 99 7.99 17.92 -5.42
CA ILE A 99 7.06 18.64 -6.31
C ILE A 99 6.87 20.08 -5.83
N GLY A 100 6.72 20.30 -4.52
CA GLY A 100 6.64 21.62 -3.89
C GLY A 100 7.90 22.44 -4.13
N LEU A 101 9.07 21.83 -4.00
CA LEU A 101 10.35 22.47 -4.28
C LEU A 101 10.48 22.84 -5.77
N ARG A 102 10.06 21.94 -6.67
CA ARG A 102 10.01 22.22 -8.12
C ARG A 102 9.09 23.40 -8.45
N MET A 103 7.92 23.49 -7.82
CA MET A 103 7.03 24.64 -7.97
C MET A 103 7.64 25.93 -7.39
N ALA A 104 8.32 25.86 -6.26
CA ALA A 104 8.94 27.01 -5.59
C ALA A 104 10.11 27.60 -6.40
N ILE A 105 10.84 26.78 -7.17
CA ILE A 105 11.88 27.25 -8.11
C ILE A 105 11.30 27.69 -9.47
N GLY A 106 9.97 27.81 -9.59
CA GLY A 106 9.30 28.39 -10.77
C GLY A 106 8.79 27.38 -11.81
N ALA A 107 8.78 26.07 -11.53
CA ALA A 107 8.19 25.12 -12.46
C ALA A 107 6.66 25.32 -12.56
N GLN A 108 6.17 25.59 -13.77
CA GLN A 108 4.74 25.75 -14.03
C GLN A 108 3.99 24.45 -13.70
N ARG A 109 2.97 24.53 -12.83
CA ARG A 109 2.15 23.38 -12.36
C ARG A 109 1.67 22.49 -13.51
N ALA A 110 1.34 23.10 -14.64
CA ALA A 110 0.91 22.43 -15.86
C ALA A 110 2.00 21.52 -16.46
N ALA A 111 3.27 21.93 -16.47
CA ALA A 111 4.37 21.15 -17.02
C ALA A 111 4.64 19.89 -16.20
N VAL A 112 4.54 19.97 -14.86
CA VAL A 112 4.70 18.81 -13.97
C VAL A 112 3.53 17.84 -14.13
N MET A 113 2.29 18.34 -14.16
CA MET A 113 1.12 17.51 -14.41
C MET A 113 1.18 16.81 -15.78
N GLN A 114 1.60 17.52 -16.82
CA GLN A 114 1.72 16.96 -18.17
C GLN A 114 2.73 15.81 -18.24
N LEU A 115 3.84 15.91 -17.48
CA LEU A 115 4.85 14.85 -17.41
C LEU A 115 4.31 13.60 -16.70
N VAL A 116 3.64 13.77 -15.57
CA VAL A 116 3.04 12.65 -14.81
C VAL A 116 1.93 11.96 -15.62
N VAL A 117 1.07 12.74 -16.27
CA VAL A 117 0.00 12.20 -17.12
C VAL A 117 0.59 11.43 -18.31
N ARG A 118 1.63 11.96 -18.95
CA ARG A 118 2.29 11.28 -20.08
C ARG A 118 2.92 9.95 -19.68
N GLU A 119 3.61 9.89 -18.54
CA GLU A 119 4.16 8.64 -18.01
C GLU A 119 3.06 7.62 -17.69
N GLY A 120 1.99 8.03 -17.01
CA GLY A 120 0.87 7.15 -16.69
C GLY A 120 0.16 6.63 -17.95
N MET A 121 0.02 7.49 -18.96
CA MET A 121 -0.66 7.13 -20.21
C MET A 121 0.16 6.14 -21.06
N LEU A 122 1.49 6.22 -21.04
CA LEU A 122 2.35 5.21 -21.69
C LEU A 122 2.19 3.82 -21.06
N VAL A 123 2.15 3.74 -19.73
CA VAL A 123 1.95 2.47 -19.02
C VAL A 123 0.56 1.91 -19.28
N ALA A 124 -0.47 2.76 -19.28
CA ALA A 124 -1.84 2.36 -19.59
C ALA A 124 -1.97 1.81 -21.01
N LEU A 125 -1.41 2.51 -22.00
CA LEU A 125 -1.42 2.07 -23.40
C LEU A 125 -0.65 0.77 -23.61
N ALA A 126 0.49 0.59 -22.94
CA ALA A 126 1.24 -0.67 -22.96
C ALA A 126 0.41 -1.84 -22.40
N GLY A 127 -0.28 -1.62 -21.27
CA GLY A 127 -1.18 -2.60 -20.68
C GLY A 127 -2.36 -2.97 -21.59
N ILE A 128 -2.98 -1.98 -22.22
CA ILE A 128 -4.07 -2.19 -23.19
C ILE A 128 -3.55 -2.98 -24.40
N GLY A 129 -2.41 -2.59 -24.97
CA GLY A 129 -1.81 -3.27 -26.11
C GLY A 129 -1.48 -4.74 -25.80
N ALA A 130 -0.89 -5.01 -24.64
CA ALA A 130 -0.61 -6.36 -24.18
C ALA A 130 -1.89 -7.19 -23.98
N GLY A 131 -2.94 -6.58 -23.41
CA GLY A 131 -4.24 -7.23 -23.23
C GLY A 131 -4.92 -7.60 -24.55
N VAL A 132 -4.92 -6.69 -25.53
CA VAL A 132 -5.47 -6.94 -26.87
C VAL A 132 -4.68 -8.02 -27.59
N ALA A 133 -3.34 -7.97 -27.54
CA ALA A 133 -2.48 -8.98 -28.14
C ALA A 133 -2.73 -10.37 -27.51
N GLY A 134 -2.85 -10.44 -26.18
CA GLY A 134 -3.17 -11.67 -25.46
C GLY A 134 -4.55 -12.23 -25.84
N ALA A 135 -5.57 -11.38 -25.89
CA ALA A 135 -6.93 -11.79 -26.28
C ALA A 135 -6.97 -12.36 -27.71
N LEU A 136 -6.26 -11.73 -28.65
CA LEU A 136 -6.15 -12.21 -30.03
C LEU A 136 -5.37 -13.53 -30.12
N ALA A 137 -4.29 -13.67 -29.36
CA ALA A 137 -3.50 -14.91 -29.33
C ALA A 137 -4.32 -16.09 -28.79
N VAL A 138 -5.04 -15.88 -27.68
CA VAL A 138 -5.92 -16.89 -27.10
C VAL A 138 -7.08 -17.22 -28.05
N SER A 139 -7.70 -16.22 -28.66
CA SER A 139 -8.79 -16.44 -29.64
C SER A 139 -8.32 -17.27 -30.84
N ARG A 140 -7.10 -17.01 -31.33
CA ARG A 140 -6.50 -17.80 -32.42
C ARG A 140 -6.13 -19.22 -32.00
N ALA A 141 -5.56 -19.40 -30.81
CA ALA A 141 -5.25 -20.72 -30.27
C ALA A 141 -6.53 -21.56 -30.04
N LEU A 142 -7.62 -20.93 -29.58
CA LEU A 142 -8.89 -21.60 -29.42
C LEU A 142 -9.48 -21.99 -30.77
N ALA A 143 -9.37 -21.13 -31.79
CA ALA A 143 -9.81 -21.45 -33.15
C ALA A 143 -9.04 -22.66 -33.72
N THR A 144 -7.71 -22.72 -33.58
CA THR A 144 -6.93 -23.87 -34.08
C THR A 144 -7.28 -25.18 -33.36
N LEU A 145 -7.60 -25.12 -32.07
CA LEU A 145 -8.06 -26.28 -31.30
C LEU A 145 -9.50 -26.70 -31.68
N LEU A 146 -10.38 -25.74 -31.96
CA LEU A 146 -11.77 -25.99 -32.36
C LEU A 146 -11.91 -26.54 -33.80
N PHE A 147 -11.01 -26.15 -34.71
CA PHE A 147 -10.97 -26.72 -36.07
C PHE A 147 -10.30 -28.10 -36.13
N GLY A 148 -9.52 -28.49 -35.12
CA GLY A 148 -9.03 -29.88 -34.96
C GLY A 148 -10.11 -30.89 -34.57
N VAL A 149 -11.31 -30.43 -34.16
CA VAL A 149 -12.42 -31.28 -33.70
C VAL A 149 -13.70 -31.05 -34.52
N GLN A 150 -13.59 -30.58 -35.77
CA GLN A 150 -14.71 -30.68 -36.72
C GLN A 150 -14.75 -32.08 -37.37
N SER A 151 -15.16 -33.07 -36.57
CA SER A 151 -15.77 -34.33 -37.05
C SER A 151 -16.47 -35.04 -35.90
N ARG A 152 -17.60 -34.49 -35.43
CA ARG A 152 -18.76 -35.31 -35.04
C ARG A 152 -20.02 -34.47 -34.86
N GLU A 153 -20.87 -34.59 -35.87
CA GLU A 153 -22.34 -34.62 -35.80
C GLU A 153 -23.11 -33.44 -35.16
N PRO A 154 -23.83 -32.62 -35.96
CA PRO A 154 -24.64 -31.50 -35.48
C PRO A 154 -26.06 -31.92 -35.00
N ARG A 155 -26.25 -33.11 -34.41
CA ARG A 155 -27.60 -33.66 -34.12
C ARG A 155 -28.09 -33.69 -32.67
N ASN A 156 -27.27 -33.35 -31.67
CA ASN A 156 -27.69 -33.44 -30.26
C ASN A 156 -27.85 -32.09 -29.53
N PHE A 157 -28.14 -30.99 -30.25
CA PHE A 157 -28.43 -29.68 -29.64
C PHE A 157 -29.80 -29.60 -28.91
N ARG A 158 -30.51 -30.71 -28.72
CA ARG A 158 -31.86 -30.68 -28.16
C ARG A 158 -32.17 -31.84 -27.26
N ARG A 159 -31.41 -32.02 -26.17
CA ARG A 159 -31.89 -32.57 -24.88
C ARG A 159 -30.69 -32.77 -23.95
N ARG A 160 -30.91 -32.40 -22.67
CA ARG A 160 -30.04 -32.65 -21.50
C ARG A 160 -28.78 -31.77 -21.42
N HIS A 161 -28.51 -30.95 -20.41
CA HIS A 161 -28.93 -30.95 -19.02
C HIS A 161 -29.10 -29.53 -18.46
N ARG A 162 -30.36 -29.19 -18.17
CA ARG A 162 -30.78 -28.24 -17.14
C ARG A 162 -30.46 -28.85 -15.76
N ARG A 163 -29.19 -28.87 -15.35
CA ARG A 163 -28.70 -29.14 -13.98
C ARG A 163 -27.17 -29.27 -14.00
N SER A 164 -26.48 -28.16 -13.79
CA SER A 164 -25.25 -28.07 -13.00
C SER A 164 -24.77 -26.62 -13.09
N GLY A 165 -25.24 -25.81 -12.16
CA GLY A 165 -24.96 -24.37 -12.10
C GLY A 165 -25.06 -23.90 -10.66
N ASN A 166 -24.46 -24.66 -9.74
CA ASN A 166 -24.16 -24.20 -8.39
C ASN A 166 -22.82 -24.80 -7.97
N GLY A 167 -21.74 -24.23 -8.50
CA GLY A 167 -20.37 -24.65 -8.26
C GLY A 167 -19.46 -23.50 -8.63
N GLY A 168 -19.43 -22.47 -7.80
CA GLY A 168 -18.65 -21.25 -8.05
C GLY A 168 -19.03 -20.02 -7.23
N ALA A 169 -19.73 -20.18 -6.10
CA ALA A 169 -19.91 -19.12 -5.11
C ALA A 169 -19.26 -19.56 -3.80
N GLY A 170 -17.93 -19.72 -3.82
CA GLY A 170 -17.18 -20.30 -2.71
C GLY A 170 -15.74 -19.82 -2.66
N SER A 171 -15.49 -18.54 -2.88
CA SER A 171 -14.17 -17.92 -2.63
C SER A 171 -14.21 -16.41 -2.37
N LEU A 172 -15.37 -15.86 -1.97
CA LEU A 172 -15.48 -14.44 -1.57
C LEU A 172 -15.91 -14.25 -0.11
N LEU A 173 -15.73 -15.27 0.73
CA LEU A 173 -15.85 -15.14 2.17
C LEU A 173 -14.48 -15.30 2.81
N SER A 174 -13.80 -14.16 2.97
CA SER A 174 -12.96 -13.82 4.13
C SER A 174 -11.70 -13.03 3.74
N THR A 175 -11.90 -11.81 3.23
CA THR A 175 -11.07 -10.68 3.68
C THR A 175 -11.94 -9.45 3.88
N ARG A 176 -13.04 -9.61 4.62
CA ARG A 176 -13.76 -8.48 5.22
C ARG A 176 -13.08 -8.14 6.54
N ALA A 177 -11.90 -7.53 6.44
CA ALA A 177 -11.31 -6.72 7.49
C ALA A 177 -10.99 -5.35 6.87
N GLN A 178 -11.99 -4.77 6.22
CA GLN A 178 -11.90 -3.44 5.61
C GLN A 178 -12.04 -2.41 6.74
N GLY A 179 -10.94 -2.16 7.44
CA GLY A 179 -10.76 -0.93 8.18
C GLY A 179 -10.95 0.24 7.21
N ARG A 180 -11.60 1.31 7.68
CA ARG A 180 -11.68 2.58 6.96
C ARG A 180 -10.32 2.93 6.34
N PRO A 181 -10.25 3.54 5.14
CA PRO A 181 -8.99 3.99 4.58
C PRO A 181 -8.29 4.87 5.63
N ARG A 182 -7.24 4.33 6.26
CA ARG A 182 -6.49 5.03 7.31
C ARG A 182 -5.77 6.18 6.64
N ARG A 183 -5.94 7.38 7.20
CA ARG A 183 -5.36 8.58 6.59
C ARG A 183 -3.84 8.49 6.78
N PRO A 184 -3.04 8.45 5.71
CA PRO A 184 -1.59 8.50 5.84
C PRO A 184 -1.24 9.70 6.73
N MET A 185 -0.30 9.54 7.67
CA MET A 185 0.17 10.67 8.51
C MET A 185 0.69 11.86 7.68
N VAL A 186 0.93 11.63 6.39
CA VAL A 186 1.24 12.64 5.38
C VAL A 186 0.11 13.63 5.09
N ALA A 187 -1.15 13.25 5.21
CA ALA A 187 -2.29 14.11 4.85
C ALA A 187 -2.37 15.38 5.71
N LEU A 188 -1.67 15.44 6.84
CA LEU A 188 -1.69 16.56 7.79
C LEU A 188 -0.47 17.48 7.63
N ARG A 189 0.29 17.33 6.54
CA ARG A 189 1.45 18.17 6.24
C ARG A 189 1.19 19.18 5.12
N ASP A 190 0.13 18.98 4.36
CA ASP A 190 -0.26 19.78 3.20
C ASP A 190 -1.47 20.71 3.48
N GLU A 191 -2.11 20.60 4.65
CA GLU A 191 -3.13 21.53 5.16
C GLU A 191 -2.52 22.56 6.13
#